data_AF-A0A8S2T6I5-F1
#
_entry.id   AF-A0A8S2T6I5-F1
#
_cell.length_a   1.000
_cell.length_b   1.000
_cell.length_c   1.000
_cell.angle_alpha   90.00
_cell.angle_beta   90.00
_cell.angle_gamma   90.00
#
_symmetry.space_group_name_H-M   'P 1'
#
loop_
_entity.id
_entity.type
_entity.pdbx_description
1 polymer ?
#
loop_
_entity_poly.entity_id
_entity_poly.type
_entity_poly.pdbx_seq_one_letter_code
_entity_poly.pdbx_strand_id
1 'polypeptide(L)'
;MRLASGFFASSSDLQLDQHQNAFRIDLPKHWTWFFLRSNQLLLFFQDPIHLVTKWRNRLLSSTTDLCFGADKINITHIKALIDDNHYTKLDHGLTSSDINPKDRQNYNSCI
;
A
#
# COMPACT_ATOMS: atom_id res chain seq x y z
N MET A 1 -7.00 -6.05 0.27
CA MET A 1 -8.47 -6.20 0.11
C MET A 1 -9.27 -5.00 0.61
N ARG A 2 -8.91 -4.33 1.72
CA ARG A 2 -9.68 -3.18 2.25
C ARG A 2 -9.94 -2.06 1.23
N LEU A 3 -8.99 -1.71 0.37
CA LEU A 3 -9.20 -0.69 -0.68
C LEU A 3 -10.26 -1.10 -1.70
N ALA A 4 -10.18 -2.34 -2.20
CA ALA A 4 -11.19 -2.86 -3.14
C ALA A 4 -12.57 -2.89 -2.46
N SER A 5 -12.64 -3.40 -1.23
CA SER A 5 -13.89 -3.41 -0.45
C SER A 5 -14.44 -1.99 -0.20
N GLY A 6 -13.59 -1.02 0.13
CA GLY A 6 -13.99 0.37 0.33
C GLY A 6 -14.46 1.05 -0.96
N PHE A 7 -13.77 0.80 -2.08
CA PHE A 7 -14.19 1.27 -3.40
C PHE A 7 -15.59 0.74 -3.77
N PHE A 8 -15.82 -0.57 -3.63
CA PHE A 8 -17.12 -1.16 -3.95
C PHE A 8 -18.22 -0.78 -2.95
N ALA A 9 -17.89 -0.58 -1.67
CA ALA A 9 -18.84 -0.12 -0.66
C ALA A 9 -19.27 1.34 -0.87
N SER A 10 -18.35 2.20 -1.34
CA SER A 10 -18.63 3.61 -1.62
C SER A 10 -19.25 3.86 -2.99
N SER A 11 -19.09 2.92 -3.93
CA SER A 11 -19.59 3.00 -5.30
C SER A 11 -20.55 1.85 -5.61
N SER A 12 -21.55 1.65 -4.74
CA SER A 12 -22.51 0.53 -4.84
C SER A 12 -23.25 0.47 -6.18
N ASP A 13 -23.43 1.63 -6.82
CA ASP A 13 -24.21 1.76 -8.06
C ASP A 13 -23.37 1.59 -9.33
N LEU A 14 -22.04 1.43 -9.18
CA LEU A 14 -21.15 1.27 -10.31
C LEU A 14 -21.28 -0.14 -10.90
N GLN A 15 -22.02 -0.26 -11.99
CA GLN A 15 -22.13 -1.50 -12.76
C GLN A 15 -20.87 -1.74 -13.58
N LEU A 16 -19.91 -2.45 -13.00
CA LEU A 16 -18.60 -2.74 -13.62
C LEU A 16 -18.71 -3.42 -14.98
N ASP A 17 -19.75 -4.25 -15.17
CA ASP A 17 -20.02 -4.98 -16.40
C ASP A 17 -20.58 -4.12 -17.54
N GLN A 18 -21.02 -2.90 -17.23
CA GLN A 18 -21.51 -1.91 -18.21
C GLN A 18 -20.48 -0.83 -18.51
N HIS A 19 -19.30 -0.87 -17.88
CA HIS A 19 -18.26 0.12 -18.10
C HIS A 19 -17.74 0.04 -19.55
N GLN A 20 -17.48 1.18 -20.18
CA GLN A 20 -17.04 1.26 -21.60
C GLN A 20 -15.75 0.48 -21.90
N ASN A 21 -14.89 0.30 -20.90
CA ASN A 21 -13.63 -0.46 -21.01
C ASN A 21 -13.76 -1.92 -20.56
N ALA A 22 -14.98 -2.41 -20.30
CA ALA A 22 -15.18 -3.82 -19.98
C ALA A 22 -14.88 -4.69 -21.21
N PHE A 23 -14.31 -5.86 -20.97
CA PHE A 23 -14.02 -6.85 -21.99
C PHE A 23 -14.85 -8.11 -21.75
N ARG A 24 -15.10 -8.84 -22.84
CA ARG A 24 -15.85 -10.09 -22.80
C ARG A 24 -14.92 -11.27 -22.60
N ILE A 25 -15.24 -12.13 -21.65
CA ILE A 25 -14.63 -13.43 -21.44
C ILE A 25 -15.62 -14.55 -21.78
N ASP A 26 -15.13 -15.61 -22.40
CA ASP A 26 -15.92 -16.81 -22.66
C ASP A 26 -15.86 -17.73 -21.44
N LEU A 27 -16.96 -17.76 -20.69
CA LEU A 27 -17.10 -18.61 -19.51
C LEU A 27 -17.64 -19.98 -19.89
N PRO A 28 -17.00 -21.08 -19.43
CA PRO A 28 -17.54 -22.41 -19.66
C PRO A 28 -18.90 -22.58 -18.97
N LYS A 29 -19.91 -23.05 -19.71
CA LYS A 29 -21.29 -23.23 -19.20
C LYS A 29 -21.39 -24.17 -17.99
N HIS A 30 -20.39 -25.02 -17.77
CA HIS A 30 -20.36 -25.97 -16.67
C HIS A 30 -19.81 -25.39 -15.36
N TRP A 31 -19.36 -24.13 -15.34
CA TRP A 31 -18.88 -23.44 -14.13
C TRP A 31 -20.04 -22.87 -13.32
N THR A 32 -20.93 -23.74 -12.84
CA THR A 32 -22.13 -23.36 -12.08
C THR A 32 -21.81 -22.83 -10.68
N TRP A 33 -20.60 -23.07 -10.16
CA TRP A 33 -20.13 -22.65 -8.85
C TRP A 33 -19.40 -21.30 -8.87
N PHE A 34 -19.13 -20.74 -10.05
CA PHE A 34 -18.34 -19.54 -10.21
C PHE A 34 -19.20 -18.37 -10.68
N PHE A 35 -19.55 -17.46 -9.76
CA PHE A 35 -20.36 -16.28 -10.05
C PHE A 35 -19.50 -15.18 -10.69
N LEU A 36 -19.23 -15.32 -11.99
CA LEU A 36 -18.59 -14.30 -12.81
C LEU A 36 -19.49 -13.96 -14.01
N ARG A 37 -19.64 -12.66 -14.33
CA ARG A 37 -20.36 -12.22 -15.54
C ARG A 37 -19.44 -12.34 -16.76
N SER A 38 -19.98 -12.49 -17.96
CA SER A 38 -19.18 -12.56 -19.18
C SER A 38 -18.49 -11.23 -19.53
N ASN A 39 -19.10 -10.09 -19.18
CA ASN A 39 -18.43 -8.79 -19.27
C ASN A 39 -17.74 -8.48 -17.95
N GLN A 40 -16.44 -8.20 -18.03
CA GLN A 40 -15.57 -7.94 -16.89
C GLN A 40 -14.78 -6.65 -17.09
N LEU A 41 -14.56 -5.90 -16.02
CA LEU A 41 -13.62 -4.79 -15.99
C LEU A 41 -12.37 -5.21 -15.23
N LEU A 42 -11.20 -5.07 -15.84
CA LEU A 42 -9.94 -5.37 -15.16
C LEU A 42 -9.57 -4.19 -14.25
N LEU A 43 -9.51 -4.45 -12.96
CA LEU A 43 -9.14 -3.47 -11.95
C LEU A 43 -7.81 -3.86 -11.33
N PHE A 44 -6.86 -2.93 -11.32
CA PHE A 44 -5.58 -3.10 -10.65
C PHE A 44 -5.62 -2.37 -9.31
N PHE A 45 -5.54 -3.13 -8.23
CA PHE A 45 -5.41 -2.58 -6.89
C PHE A 45 -4.02 -2.88 -6.36
N GLN A 46 -3.39 -1.88 -5.78
CA GLN A 46 -2.18 -2.07 -5.00
C GLN A 46 -2.51 -1.93 -3.52
N ASP A 47 -2.03 -2.87 -2.71
CA ASP A 47 -2.19 -2.78 -1.26
C ASP A 47 -1.34 -1.62 -0.70
N PRO A 48 -1.97 -0.62 -0.07
CA PRO A 48 -1.26 0.56 0.43
C PRO A 48 -0.29 0.17 1.56
N ILE A 49 -0.62 -0.85 2.35
CA ILE A 49 0.28 -1.33 3.42
C ILE A 49 1.59 -1.82 2.81
N HIS A 50 1.51 -2.62 1.73
CA HIS A 50 2.68 -3.11 1.03
C HIS A 50 3.48 -1.98 0.35
N LEU A 51 2.81 -0.93 -0.15
CA LEU A 51 3.48 0.26 -0.68
C LEU A 51 4.30 0.97 0.40
N VAL A 52 3.67 1.27 1.54
CA VAL A 52 4.34 1.96 2.66
C VAL A 52 5.48 1.10 3.22
N THR A 53 5.29 -0.21 3.37
CA THR A 53 6.36 -1.11 3.79
C THR A 53 7.54 -1.14 2.80
N LYS A 54 7.28 -1.09 1.48
CA LYS A 54 8.36 -0.98 0.48
C LYS A 54 9.12 0.34 0.62
N TRP A 55 8.41 1.45 0.83
CA TRP A 55 9.04 2.76 1.03
C TRP A 55 9.88 2.78 2.31
N ARG A 56 9.34 2.28 3.42
CA ARG A 56 10.08 2.07 4.67
C ARG A 56 11.34 1.25 4.43
N ASN A 57 11.22 0.08 3.80
CA ASN A 57 12.38 -0.79 3.55
C ASN A 57 13.43 -0.12 2.66
N ARG A 58 13.03 0.75 1.73
CA ARG A 58 13.96 1.53 0.91
C ARG A 58 14.64 2.64 1.70
N LEU A 59 13.89 3.32 2.58
CA LEU A 59 14.43 4.33 3.50
C LEU A 59 15.45 3.74 4.50
N LEU A 60 15.21 2.51 4.95
CA LEU A 60 16.09 1.78 5.87
C LEU A 60 17.20 0.99 5.14
N SER A 61 17.22 1.00 3.80
CA SER A 61 18.20 0.26 3.01
C SER A 61 19.56 0.94 3.09
N SER A 62 20.62 0.15 3.27
CA SER A 62 22.01 0.63 3.14
C SER A 62 22.50 0.63 1.69
N THR A 63 21.77 0.00 0.77
CA THR A 63 22.19 -0.21 -0.61
C THR A 63 21.39 0.60 -1.62
N THR A 64 20.26 1.18 -1.19
CA THR A 64 19.33 1.83 -2.11
C THR A 64 18.92 3.17 -1.55
N ASP A 65 19.06 4.20 -2.37
CA ASP A 65 18.66 5.54 -1.98
C ASP A 65 17.16 5.76 -2.20
N LEU A 66 16.56 6.48 -1.25
CA LEU A 66 15.25 7.07 -1.40
C LEU A 66 15.46 8.57 -1.65
N CYS A 67 15.11 9.05 -2.85
CA CYS A 67 15.26 10.44 -3.21
C CYS A 67 13.90 11.12 -3.32
N PHE A 68 13.82 12.38 -2.91
CA PHE A 68 12.68 13.25 -3.12
C PHE A 68 13.15 14.49 -3.88
N GLY A 69 12.95 14.48 -5.20
CA GLY A 69 13.58 15.45 -6.09
C GLY A 69 15.11 15.27 -6.10
N ALA A 70 15.84 16.34 -5.79
CA ALA A 70 17.30 16.33 -5.68
C ALA A 70 17.81 15.84 -4.31
N ASP A 71 16.93 15.77 -3.31
CA ASP A 71 17.32 15.47 -1.94
C ASP A 71 17.30 13.97 -1.65
N LYS A 72 18.33 13.50 -0.94
CA LYS A 72 18.46 12.11 -0.51
C LYS A 72 17.92 11.96 0.91
N ILE A 73 16.90 11.14 1.07
CA ILE A 73 16.31 10.79 2.36
C ILE A 73 16.91 9.48 2.85
N ASN A 74 17.32 9.43 4.11
CA ASN A 74 17.88 8.23 4.71
C ASN A 74 17.47 8.13 6.19
N ILE A 75 17.78 6.99 6.82
CA ILE A 75 17.43 6.68 8.21
C ILE A 75 17.96 7.71 9.23
N THR A 76 19.06 8.41 8.94
CA THR A 76 19.64 9.38 9.89
C THR A 76 18.71 10.55 10.16
N HIS A 77 17.89 10.95 9.18
CA HIS A 77 16.88 12.00 9.37
C HIS A 77 15.81 11.56 10.37
N ILE A 78 15.37 10.29 10.33
CA ILE A 78 14.41 9.78 11.31
C ILE A 78 15.07 9.63 12.69
N LYS A 79 16.31 9.14 12.74
CA LYS A 79 17.04 9.04 14.02
C LYS A 79 17.19 10.39 14.68
N ALA A 80 17.58 11.42 13.92
CA ALA A 80 17.68 12.78 14.41
C ALA A 80 16.35 13.24 15.02
N LEU A 81 15.22 12.95 14.39
CA LEU A 81 13.90 13.32 14.89
C LEU A 81 13.47 12.54 16.16
N ILE A 82 13.86 11.27 16.29
CA ILE A 82 13.60 10.45 17.50
C ILE A 82 14.49 10.90 18.67
N ASP A 83 15.73 11.30 18.38
CA ASP A 83 16.73 11.66 19.38
C ASP A 83 16.72 13.17 19.73
N ASP A 84 15.91 13.98 19.04
CA ASP A 84 15.81 15.42 19.25
C ASP A 84 14.96 15.75 20.49
N ASN A 85 15.57 16.43 21.46
CA ASN A 85 14.92 16.85 22.70
C ASN A 85 13.78 17.88 22.52
N HIS A 86 13.64 18.49 21.34
CA HIS A 86 12.54 19.41 21.04
C HIS A 86 11.23 18.70 20.70
N TYR A 87 11.28 17.40 20.34
CA TYR A 87 10.11 16.62 19.98
C TYR A 87 9.94 15.45 20.94
N THR A 88 8.71 15.21 21.36
CA THR A 88 8.37 14.04 22.16
C THR A 88 7.86 12.92 21.26
N LYS A 89 7.87 11.69 21.77
CA LYS A 89 7.24 10.54 21.09
C LYS A 89 5.78 10.80 20.71
N LEU A 90 5.05 11.64 21.45
CA LEU A 90 3.66 11.98 21.12
C LEU A 90 3.56 12.89 19.89
N ASP A 91 4.58 13.71 19.62
CA ASP A 91 4.62 14.61 18.48
C ASP A 91 4.90 13.86 17.17
N HIS A 92 5.82 12.89 17.21
CA HIS A 92 6.25 12.17 16.01
C HIS A 92 5.71 10.74 15.89
N GLY A 93 5.25 10.11 16.95
CA GLY A 93 4.66 8.76 16.93
C GLY A 93 5.64 7.60 16.68
N LEU A 94 6.95 7.86 16.62
CA LEU A 94 7.96 6.86 16.23
C LEU A 94 8.72 6.29 17.43
N THR A 95 9.24 5.07 17.27
CA THR A 95 10.15 4.41 18.20
C THR A 95 11.36 3.84 17.49
N SER A 96 12.42 3.54 18.24
CA SER A 96 13.65 2.95 17.69
C SER A 96 13.40 1.58 17.01
N SER A 97 12.37 0.84 17.43
CA SER A 97 11.97 -0.42 16.79
C SER A 97 11.34 -0.24 15.41
N ASP A 98 10.69 0.90 15.15
CA ASP A 98 10.04 1.18 13.87
C ASP A 98 11.05 1.34 12.75
N ILE A 99 12.28 1.78 13.08
CA ILE A 99 13.39 1.94 12.13
C ILE A 99 14.37 0.77 12.14
N ASN A 100 14.02 -0.36 12.75
CA ASN A 100 14.89 -1.54 12.73
C ASN A 100 14.90 -2.21 11.34
N PRO A 101 16.02 -2.20 10.60
CA PRO A 101 16.10 -2.77 9.25
C PRO A 101 15.99 -4.31 9.21
N LYS A 102 16.15 -4.99 10.37
CA LYS A 102 15.99 -6.45 10.47
C LYS A 102 14.52 -6.86 10.41
N ASP A 103 13.61 -5.98 10.80
CA ASP A 103 12.17 -6.24 10.76
C ASP A 103 11.56 -5.65 9.48
N ARG A 104 11.71 -6.37 8.36
CA ARG A 104 11.24 -5.93 7.04
C ARG A 104 9.72 -6.03 6.85
N GLN A 105 9.03 -6.69 7.78
CA GLN A 105 7.59 -6.91 7.76
C GLN A 105 6.88 -6.25 8.94
N ASN A 106 7.49 -5.20 9.53
CA ASN A 106 6.85 -4.40 10.56
C ASN A 106 5.71 -3.55 9.96
N TYR A 107 4.59 -4.17 9.65
CA TYR A 107 3.40 -3.48 9.14
C TYR A 107 2.82 -2.51 10.16
N ASN A 108 2.99 -2.79 11.46
CA ASN A 108 2.49 -1.93 12.53
C ASN A 108 3.16 -0.55 12.54
N SER A 109 4.43 -0.46 12.14
CA SER A 109 5.11 0.83 11.95
C SER A 109 4.56 1.66 10.78
N CYS A 110 3.64 1.10 9.99
CA CYS A 110 3.08 1.69 8.77
C CYS A 110 1.56 1.96 8.89
N ILE A 111 0.97 1.84 10.09
CA ILE A 111 -0.47 2.00 10.37
C ILE A 111 -0.69 3.24 11.24
#